data_AF-A0A2V9DFX6-F1
#
_entry.id   AF-A0A2V9DFX6-F1
#
_cell.length_a   1.000
_cell.length_b   1.000
_cell.length_c   1.000
_cell.angle_alpha   90.00
_cell.angle_beta   90.00
_cell.angle_gamma   90.00
#
_symmetry.space_group_name_H-M   'P 1'
#
loop_
_entity.id
_entity.type
_entity.pdbx_description
1 polymer ?
#
loop_
_entity_poly.entity_id
_entity_poly.type
_entity_poly.pdbx_seq_one_letter_code
_entity_poly.pdbx_strand_id
1 'polypeptide(L)' 'MVVGTAGHIDHGKSALVEALTGTHPDRLEEEKRRGITLDIGFAFLQLGDVSLGFVDVPGHERFVRNMLAGAS' A
#
# COMPACT_ATOMS: atom_id res chain seq x y z
N MET A 1 -3.74 -15.70 2.00
CA MET A 1 -3.12 -15.06 3.19
C MET A 1 -2.99 -13.57 2.91
N VAL A 2 -3.15 -12.69 3.90
CA VAL A 2 -3.04 -11.23 3.72
C VAL A 2 -1.86 -10.70 4.54
N VAL A 3 -1.05 -9.85 3.93
CA VAL A 3 0.16 -9.22 4.49
C VAL A 3 0.00 -7.71 4.43
N GLY A 4 0.06 -7.03 5.57
CA GLY A 4 0.04 -5.57 5.64
C GLY A 4 1.45 -4.98 5.68
N THR A 5 1.73 -3.95 4.89
CA THR A 5 2.95 -3.14 4.99
C THR A 5 2.69 -1.90 5.84
N ALA A 6 3.47 -1.75 6.91
CA ALA A 6 3.39 -0.61 7.82
C ALA A 6 4.80 -0.10 8.16
N GLY A 7 4.93 1.21 8.40
CA GLY A 7 6.22 1.87 8.62
C GLY A 7 6.19 3.35 8.29
N HIS A 8 7.24 4.08 8.65
CA HIS A 8 7.35 5.53 8.45
C HIS A 8 7.23 5.94 6.97
N ILE A 9 6.89 7.21 6.71
CA ILE A 9 6.84 7.77 5.35
C ILE A 9 8.21 7.61 4.65
N ASP A 10 8.20 7.41 3.34
CA ASP A 10 9.39 7.29 2.46
C ASP A 10 10.37 6.16 2.77
N HIS A 11 9.97 5.18 3.60
CA HIS A 11 10.78 3.98 3.88
C HIS A 11 10.58 2.85 2.86
N GLY A 12 10.12 3.16 1.63
CA GLY A 12 10.07 2.20 0.53
C GLY A 12 9.01 1.09 0.64
N LYS A 13 7.94 1.29 1.41
CA LYS A 13 6.85 0.30 1.54
C LYS A 13 6.21 -0.04 0.19
N SER A 14 5.77 0.98 -0.55
CA SER A 14 5.12 0.81 -1.84
C SER A 14 6.07 0.21 -2.88
N ALA A 15 7.35 0.60 -2.85
CA ALA A 15 8.39 0.00 -3.68
C ALA A 15 8.64 -1.49 -3.36
N LEU A 16 8.58 -1.88 -2.08
CA LEU A 16 8.66 -3.29 -1.68
C LEU A 16 7.46 -4.09 -2.21
N VAL A 17 6.24 -3.54 -2.08
CA VAL A 17 5.02 -4.18 -2.61
C VAL A 17 5.10 -4.35 -4.13
N GLU A 18 5.54 -3.31 -4.85
CA GLU A 18 5.73 -3.37 -6.30
C GLU A 18 6.78 -4.42 -6.68
N ALA A 19 7.92 -4.45 -5.99
CA ALA A 19 8.97 -5.42 -6.26
C ALA A 19 8.53 -6.88 -6.03
N LEU A 20 7.62 -7.11 -5.07
CA LEU A 20 7.10 -8.44 -4.76
C LEU A 20 5.97 -8.87 -5.69
N THR A 21 5.07 -7.96 -6.04
CA THR A 21 3.81 -8.27 -6.74
C THR A 21 3.81 -7.89 -8.22
N GLY A 22 4.77 -7.08 -8.66
CA GLY A 22 4.77 -6.42 -9.96
C GLY A 22 3.69 -5.33 -10.10
N THR A 23 2.99 -4.99 -9.01
CA THR A 23 1.89 -4.02 -9.00
C THR A 23 2.19 -2.91 -8.00
N HIS A 24 2.25 -1.67 -8.48
CA HIS A 24 2.35 -0.51 -7.61
C HIS A 24 1.02 -0.32 -6.85
N PRO A 25 1.03 -0.21 -5.51
CA PRO A 25 -0.20 -0.16 -4.71
C PRO A 25 -0.94 1.19 -4.80
N ASP A 26 -0.22 2.29 -5.07
CA ASP A 26 -0.82 3.61 -5.30
C ASP A 26 -1.64 3.64 -6.61
N ARG A 27 -2.87 4.12 -6.51
CA ARG A 27 -3.86 4.11 -7.61
C ARG A 27 -4.24 5.50 -8.07
N LEU A 28 -4.03 6.52 -7.25
CA LEU A 28 -4.33 7.90 -7.60
C LEU A 28 -3.15 8.51 -8.36
N GLU A 29 -3.45 9.24 -9.44
CA GLU A 29 -2.43 9.99 -10.18
C GLU A 29 -1.73 11.05 -9.31
N GLU A 30 -2.42 11.56 -8.28
CA GLU A 30 -1.82 12.45 -7.29
C GLU A 30 -0.76 11.74 -6.43
N GLU A 31 -1.02 10.51 -6.00
CA GLU A 31 -0.08 9.72 -5.19
C GLU A 31 1.23 9.52 -5.96
N LYS A 32 1.12 9.05 -7.21
CA LYS A 32 2.27 8.84 -8.11
C LYS A 32 3.04 10.12 -8.39
N ARG A 33 2.33 11.22 -8.66
CA ARG A 33 2.96 12.53 -8.95
C ARG A 33 3.71 13.09 -7.74
N ARG A 34 3.21 12.85 -6.53
CA ARG A 34 3.77 13.40 -5.28
C ARG A 34 4.71 12.43 -4.56
N GLY A 35 4.74 11.16 -4.97
CA GLY A 35 5.52 10.12 -4.30
C GLY A 35 5.02 9.82 -2.89
N ILE A 36 3.72 9.99 -2.62
CA ILE A 36 3.12 9.76 -1.29
C ILE A 36 1.89 8.88 -1.41
N THR A 37 1.73 7.94 -0.49
CA THR A 37 0.52 7.13 -0.34
C THR A 37 -0.53 7.92 0.45
N LEU A 38 -1.70 8.15 -0.14
CA LEU A 38 -2.81 8.91 0.46
C LEU A 38 -3.90 7.99 0.98
N ASP A 39 -4.14 6.87 0.30
CA ASP A 39 -5.16 5.87 0.64
C ASP A 39 -4.55 4.47 0.79
N ILE A 40 -5.34 3.51 1.26
CA ILE A 40 -4.93 2.10 1.29
C ILE A 40 -4.79 1.59 -0.15
N GLY A 41 -3.62 1.00 -0.43
CA GLY A 41 -3.31 0.31 -1.67
C GLY A 41 -3.41 -1.21 -1.52
N PHE A 42 -3.74 -1.90 -2.61
CA PHE A 42 -3.84 -3.35 -2.64
C PHE A 42 -3.05 -3.92 -3.81
N ALA A 43 -2.32 -5.00 -3.56
CA ALA A 43 -1.63 -5.76 -4.59
C ALA A 43 -1.71 -7.25 -4.30
N PHE A 44 -1.53 -8.10 -5.31
CA PHE A 44 -1.68 -9.54 -5.15
C PHE A 44 -0.50 -10.27 -5.79
N LEU A 45 -0.05 -11.34 -5.15
CA LEU A 45 0.97 -12.23 -5.65
C LEU A 45 0.47 -13.67 -5.59
N GLN A 46 0.55 -14.35 -6.74
CA GLN A 46 0.26 -15.78 -6.85
C GLN A 46 1.57 -16.58 -6.88
N LEU A 47 1.77 -17.47 -5.92
CA LEU A 47 2.93 -18.35 -5.79
C LEU A 47 2.45 -19.81 -5.80
N GLY A 48 2.37 -20.40 -7.01
CA GLY A 48 1.76 -21.72 -7.19
C GLY A 48 0.31 -21.72 -6.72
N ASP A 49 -0.03 -22.61 -5.78
CA ASP A 49 -1.37 -22.71 -5.19
C ASP A 49 -1.63 -21.69 -4.07
N VAL A 50 -0.63 -20.90 -3.68
CA VAL A 50 -0.74 -19.91 -2.60
C VAL A 50 -1.03 -18.53 -3.18
N SER A 51 -2.10 -17.90 -2.67
CA SER A 51 -2.44 -16.50 -2.96
C SER A 51 -2.11 -15.59 -1.78
N LEU A 52 -1.32 -14.56 -2.05
CA LEU A 52 -0.93 -13.50 -1.12
C LEU A 52 -1.59 -12.18 -1.53
N GLY A 53 -2.35 -11.58 -0.62
CA GLY A 53 -2.79 -10.19 -0.74
C GLY A 53 -1.88 -9.28 0.06
N PHE A 54 -1.42 -8.19 -0.52
CA PHE A 54 -0.66 -7.12 0.11
C PHE A 54 -1.56 -5.92 0.32
N VAL A 55 -1.51 -5.34 1.52
CA VAL A 55 -2.24 -4.13 1.91
C VAL A 55 -1.21 -3.07 2.30
N ASP A 56 -1.07 -2.03 1.48
CA ASP A 56 -0.15 -0.91 1.75
C ASP A 56 -0.87 0.21 2.47
N VAL A 57 -0.36 0.57 3.66
CA VAL A 57 -0.97 1.57 4.54
C VAL A 57 -0.16 2.85 4.50
N PRO A 58 -0.80 4.04 4.40
CA PRO A 58 -0.11 5.31 4.41
C PRO A 58 0.73 5.50 5.68
N GLY A 59 2.00 5.91 5.51
CA GLY A 59 2.95 6.08 6.62
C GLY A 59 2.86 7.43 7.36
N HIS A 60 2.10 8.39 6.82
CA HIS A 60 1.97 9.73 7.38
C HIS A 60 0.79 9.79 8.36
N GLU A 61 1.01 10.22 9.61
CA GLU A 61 -0.04 10.26 10.66
C GLU A 61 -1.30 11.05 10.24
N ARG A 62 -1.14 12.16 9.51
CA ARG A 62 -2.25 12.94 8.96
C ARG A 62 -3.14 12.15 8.00
N PHE A 63 -2.59 11.20 7.25
CA PHE A 63 -3.33 10.40 6.26
C PHE A 63 -3.90 9.11 6.87
N VAL A 64 -3.26 8.56 7.90
CA VAL A 64 -3.82 7.44 8.71
C VAL A 64 -5.19 7.83 9.30
N ARG A 65 -5.38 9.09 9.73
CA ARG A 65 -6.67 9.57 10.23
C ARG A 65 -7.75 9.61 9.16
N ASN A 66 -7.41 9.97 7.92
CA ASN A 66 -8.36 9.98 6.81
C ASN A 66 -8.80 8.56 6.43
N MET A 67 -7.88 7.60 6.52
CA MET A 67 -8.15 6.19 6.28
C MET A 67 -9.09 5.59 7.35
N LEU A 68 -8.87 5.89 8.65
CA LEU A 68 -9.75 5.45 9.73
C LEU A 68 -11.16 6.07 9.66
N ALA A 69 -11.29 7.29 9.13
CA ALA A 69 -12.59 7.95 8.96
C ALA A 69 -13.43 7.34 7.81
N GLY A 70 -12.81 6.63 6.87
CA GLY A 70 -13.49 5.94 5.77
C GLY A 70 -13.85 4.47 6.05
N ALA A 71 -13.36 3.91 7.17
CA ALA A 71 -13.66 2.56 7.63
C ALA A 71 -14.80 2.59 8.66
N SER A 72 -16.02 2.87 8.20
CA SER A 72 -17.26 2.77 8.99
C SER A 72 -18.37 2.14 8.16
#